data_AF-A0A852UBJ1-F1
#
_entry.id   AF-A0A852UBJ1-F1
#
_cell.length_a   1.000
_cell.length_b   1.000
_cell.length_c   1.000
_cell.angle_alpha   90.00
_cell.angle_beta   90.00
_cell.angle_gamma   90.00
#
_symmetry.space_group_name_H-M   'P 1'
#
loop_
_entity.id
_entity.type
_entity.pdbx_description
1 polymer ?
#
loop_
_entity_poly.entity_id
_entity_poly.type
_entity_poly.pdbx_seq_one_letter_code
_entity_poly.pdbx_strand_id
1 'polypeptide(L)'
;MSNRKSIPVEVSRQLFEESGYRCAVPGCRETAALDRAYIVPHAETEDDSFENLIILCAVCHRRYDRKEIARSAILNYKQNLAVMNGRYNDFERRLLERFVRSGLSSSVELDHSATVELMVRNLVRDGMLSVTEGRTDMERLANGTMAMVLPFTVTSSDLPRIDNTGAERIGGTDHYALTEAGRQLVARWFGAEPILGEVG
;
A
#
# COMPACT_ATOMS: atom_id res chain seq x y z
N MET A 1 30.18 -5.23 -31.86
CA MET A 1 29.41 -5.85 -30.77
C MET A 1 30.02 -5.34 -29.47
N SER A 2 29.37 -4.35 -28.85
CA SER A 2 29.93 -3.64 -27.70
C SER A 2 30.10 -4.60 -26.53
N ASN A 3 31.31 -4.62 -25.98
CA ASN A 3 31.77 -5.47 -24.87
C ASN A 3 31.10 -5.05 -23.55
N ARG A 4 29.77 -5.15 -23.48
CA ARG A 4 28.99 -4.77 -22.31
C ARG A 4 29.06 -5.90 -21.30
N LYS A 5 29.44 -5.58 -20.06
CA LYS A 5 29.32 -6.52 -18.94
C LYS A 5 27.86 -6.91 -18.77
N SER A 6 27.61 -8.19 -18.48
CA SER A 6 26.25 -8.63 -18.17
C SER A 6 25.84 -8.08 -16.82
N ILE A 7 24.62 -7.57 -16.71
CA ILE A 7 24.01 -7.22 -15.42
C ILE A 7 24.13 -8.44 -14.48
N PRO A 8 24.63 -8.26 -13.24
CA PRO A 8 24.75 -9.36 -12.29
C PRO A 8 23.42 -10.11 -12.12
N VAL A 9 23.47 -11.44 -12.08
CA VAL A 9 22.28 -12.30 -11.94
C VAL A 9 21.46 -11.94 -10.70
N GLU A 10 22.14 -11.60 -9.60
CA GLU A 10 21.51 -11.21 -8.35
C GLU A 10 20.71 -9.90 -8.48
N VAL A 11 21.28 -8.89 -9.13
CA VAL A 11 20.56 -7.63 -9.42
C VAL A 11 19.34 -7.91 -10.30
N SER A 12 19.49 -8.77 -11.31
CA SER A 12 18.36 -9.17 -12.14
C SER A 12 17.26 -9.84 -11.32
N ARG A 13 17.61 -10.76 -10.42
CA ARG A 13 16.65 -11.46 -9.55
C ARG A 13 15.88 -10.46 -8.69
N GLN A 14 16.59 -9.55 -8.03
CA GLN A 14 15.99 -8.51 -7.20
C GLN A 14 15.02 -7.62 -7.99
N LEU A 15 15.36 -7.26 -9.23
CA LEU A 15 14.49 -6.46 -10.09
C LEU A 15 13.18 -7.19 -10.46
N PHE A 16 13.25 -8.50 -10.73
CA PHE A 16 12.05 -9.30 -11.00
C PHE A 16 11.19 -9.53 -9.75
N GLU A 17 11.81 -9.66 -8.58
CA GLU A 17 11.11 -9.76 -7.30
C GLU A 17 10.43 -8.44 -6.93
N GLU A 18 11.13 -7.31 -7.05
CA GLU A 18 10.58 -5.96 -6.86
C GLU A 18 9.44 -5.72 -7.85
N SER A 19 9.62 -6.13 -9.11
CA SER A 19 8.59 -5.99 -10.14
C SER A 19 7.44 -6.98 -10.00
N GLY A 20 7.50 -7.94 -9.07
CA GLY A 20 6.50 -8.97 -8.91
C GLY A 20 6.26 -9.75 -10.22
N TYR A 21 7.32 -9.95 -11.00
CA TYR A 21 7.33 -10.61 -12.30
C TYR A 21 6.34 -10.01 -13.33
N ARG A 22 6.22 -8.68 -13.35
CA ARG A 22 5.37 -7.96 -14.31
C ARG A 22 5.98 -6.61 -14.71
N CYS A 23 5.38 -5.98 -15.71
CA CYS A 23 5.74 -4.64 -16.14
C CYS A 23 5.57 -3.62 -15.00
N ALA A 24 6.56 -2.75 -14.84
CA ALA A 24 6.59 -1.66 -13.88
C ALA A 24 5.60 -0.52 -14.16
N VAL A 25 5.16 -0.35 -15.42
CA VAL A 25 4.31 0.79 -15.78
C VAL A 25 2.92 0.59 -15.16
N PRO A 26 2.42 1.55 -14.37
CA PRO A 26 1.09 1.46 -13.76
C PRO A 26 0.01 1.15 -14.79
N GLY A 27 -0.87 0.20 -14.47
CA GLY A 27 -1.93 -0.26 -15.37
C GLY A 27 -1.48 -1.27 -16.44
N CYS A 28 -0.18 -1.36 -16.76
CA CYS A 28 0.34 -2.41 -17.62
C CYS A 28 0.51 -3.69 -16.82
N ARG A 29 -0.44 -4.62 -16.96
CA ARG A 29 -0.44 -5.92 -16.24
C ARG A 29 0.30 -7.04 -16.98
N GLU A 30 1.15 -6.68 -17.94
CA GLU A 30 1.86 -7.65 -18.77
C GLU A 30 2.91 -8.41 -17.95
N THR A 31 2.94 -9.73 -18.09
CA THR A 31 3.87 -10.65 -17.41
C THR A 31 4.83 -11.33 -18.38
N ALA A 32 4.63 -11.17 -19.69
CA ALA A 32 5.48 -11.74 -20.72
C ALA A 32 6.43 -10.70 -21.34
N ALA A 33 7.50 -11.19 -21.95
CA ALA A 33 8.49 -10.38 -22.68
C ALA A 33 9.02 -9.19 -21.84
N LEU A 34 9.35 -9.48 -20.58
CA LEU A 34 9.91 -8.52 -19.64
C LEU A 34 11.41 -8.36 -19.87
N ASP A 35 11.87 -7.12 -19.81
CA ASP A 35 13.29 -6.78 -19.94
C ASP A 35 13.69 -5.68 -18.94
N ARG A 36 14.99 -5.60 -18.67
CA ARG A 36 15.59 -4.59 -17.79
C ARG A 36 15.85 -3.33 -18.60
N ALA A 37 15.16 -2.25 -18.24
CA ALA A 37 15.36 -0.94 -18.81
C ALA A 37 16.22 -0.09 -17.87
N TYR A 38 17.14 0.67 -18.46
CA TYR A 38 17.96 1.64 -17.74
C TYR A 38 17.18 2.95 -17.56
N ILE A 39 17.11 3.44 -16.33
CA ILE A 39 16.52 4.74 -16.04
C ILE A 39 17.44 5.84 -16.57
N VAL A 40 18.74 5.77 -16.23
CA VAL A 40 19.81 6.55 -16.84
C VAL A 40 20.55 5.68 -17.85
N PRO A 41 20.65 6.07 -19.13
CA PRO A 41 21.33 5.26 -20.12
C PRO A 41 22.73 4.87 -19.65
N HIS A 42 23.05 3.58 -19.65
CA HIS A 42 24.37 3.14 -19.20
C HIS A 42 25.52 3.67 -20.09
N ALA A 43 25.24 4.16 -21.30
CA ALA A 43 26.25 4.90 -22.08
C ALA A 43 26.73 6.19 -21.39
N GLU A 44 25.94 6.75 -20.47
CA GLU A 44 26.25 7.95 -19.69
C GLU A 44 26.92 7.64 -18.36
N THR A 45 26.52 6.54 -17.69
CA THR A 45 26.91 6.27 -16.29
C THR A 45 27.66 4.97 -16.05
N GLU A 46 27.60 4.02 -16.99
CA GLU A 46 28.05 2.63 -16.80
C GLU A 46 27.49 1.97 -15.52
N ASP A 47 26.32 2.45 -15.08
CA ASP A 47 25.72 2.05 -13.80
C ASP A 47 24.70 0.91 -13.99
N ASP A 48 25.11 -0.29 -13.61
CA ASP A 48 24.30 -1.52 -13.55
C ASP A 48 23.63 -1.74 -12.18
N SER A 49 23.55 -0.70 -11.34
CA SER A 49 22.94 -0.78 -10.02
C SER A 49 21.46 -1.14 -10.09
N PHE A 50 20.96 -1.73 -8.99
CA PHE A 50 19.56 -2.03 -8.83
C PHE A 50 18.69 -0.76 -8.93
N GLU A 51 19.21 0.36 -8.46
CA GLU A 51 18.60 1.68 -8.41
C GLU A 51 18.42 2.29 -9.80
N ASN A 52 19.34 2.01 -10.73
CA ASN A 52 19.30 2.52 -12.10
C ASN A 52 18.51 1.62 -13.07
N LEU A 53 17.94 0.51 -12.58
CA LEU A 53 17.26 -0.48 -13.42
C LEU A 53 15.80 -0.67 -13.01
N ILE A 54 14.95 -0.96 -13.99
CA ILE A 54 13.52 -1.23 -13.81
C ILE A 54 13.04 -2.29 -14.82
N ILE A 55 12.02 -3.07 -14.47
CA ILE A 55 11.46 -4.10 -15.37
C ILE A 55 10.31 -3.53 -16.21
N LEU A 56 10.43 -3.58 -17.54
CA LEU A 56 9.38 -3.18 -18.48
C LEU A 56 9.05 -4.33 -19.44
N CYS A 57 7.79 -4.44 -19.87
CA CYS A 57 7.46 -5.30 -21.00
C CYS A 57 7.96 -4.69 -22.31
N ALA A 58 8.16 -5.50 -23.35
CA ALA A 58 8.67 -5.06 -24.65
C ALA A 58 7.91 -3.86 -25.25
N VAL A 59 6.59 -3.75 -25.00
CA VAL A 59 5.78 -2.62 -25.48
C VAL A 59 6.13 -1.34 -24.71
N CYS A 60 6.11 -1.39 -23.38
CA CYS A 60 6.42 -0.22 -22.56
C CYS A 60 7.88 0.21 -22.69
N HIS A 61 8.80 -0.75 -22.86
CA HIS A 61 10.21 -0.48 -23.12
C HIS A 61 10.38 0.34 -24.41
N ARG A 62 9.75 -0.07 -25.52
CA ARG A 62 9.79 0.68 -26.78
C ARG A 62 9.19 2.08 -26.66
N ARG A 63 8.09 2.23 -25.91
CA ARG A 63 7.47 3.55 -25.66
C ARG A 63 8.40 4.45 -24.86
N TYR A 64 9.13 3.88 -23.89
CA TYR A 64 10.16 4.59 -23.14
C TYR A 64 11.34 5.01 -24.05
N ASP A 65 11.85 4.11 -24.89
CA ASP A 65 12.93 4.43 -25.85
C ASP A 65 12.54 5.57 -26.81
N ARG A 66 11.26 5.60 -27.23
CA ARG A 66 10.67 6.65 -28.07
C ARG A 66 10.37 7.95 -27.34
N LYS A 67 10.64 8.01 -26.03
CA LYS A 67 10.33 9.15 -25.16
C LYS A 67 8.83 9.48 -25.05
N GLU A 68 7.96 8.52 -25.36
CA GLU A 68 6.51 8.64 -25.09
C GLU A 68 6.21 8.52 -23.60
N ILE A 69 7.06 7.78 -22.87
CA ILE A 69 7.10 7.75 -21.41
C ILE A 69 8.33 8.54 -20.98
N ALA A 70 8.13 9.61 -20.20
CA ALA A 70 9.24 10.42 -19.72
C ALA A 70 10.10 9.64 -18.71
N ARG A 71 11.41 9.93 -18.68
CA ARG A 71 12.35 9.36 -17.69
C ARG A 71 11.94 9.69 -16.25
N SER A 72 11.40 10.88 -16.00
CA SER A 72 10.87 11.24 -14.68
C SER A 72 9.72 10.33 -14.24
N ALA A 73 8.84 9.93 -15.18
CA ALA A 73 7.78 8.98 -14.89
C ALA A 73 8.34 7.59 -14.55
N ILE A 74 9.36 7.11 -15.28
CA ILE A 74 10.03 5.84 -14.97
C ILE A 74 10.68 5.87 -13.59
N LEU A 75 11.36 6.96 -13.22
CA LEU A 75 11.94 7.13 -11.89
C LEU A 75 10.87 7.07 -10.79
N ASN A 76 9.74 7.76 -11.00
CA ASN A 76 8.59 7.69 -10.11
C ASN A 76 8.03 6.25 -10.02
N TYR A 77 7.98 5.50 -11.13
CA TYR A 77 7.53 4.12 -11.10
C TYR A 77 8.48 3.25 -10.29
N LYS A 78 9.80 3.37 -10.46
CA LYS A 78 10.80 2.63 -9.66
C LYS A 78 10.61 2.87 -8.15
N GLN A 79 10.49 4.13 -7.76
CA GLN A 79 10.24 4.51 -6.35
C GLN A 79 8.92 3.91 -5.82
N ASN A 80 7.88 3.90 -6.66
CA ASN A 80 6.59 3.32 -6.29
C ASN A 80 6.61 1.79 -6.29
N LEU A 81 7.37 1.09 -7.14
CA LEU A 81 7.40 -0.38 -7.18
C LEU A 81 7.97 -0.99 -5.90
N ALA A 82 9.00 -0.35 -5.34
CA ALA A 82 9.53 -0.67 -4.03
C ALA A 82 8.46 -0.61 -2.91
N VAL A 83 7.33 0.06 -3.16
CA VAL A 83 6.23 0.28 -2.21
C VAL A 83 4.94 -0.46 -2.61
N MET A 84 4.60 -0.52 -3.90
CA MET A 84 3.20 -0.56 -4.38
C MET A 84 2.92 -1.65 -5.39
N ASN A 85 3.78 -2.64 -5.57
CA ASN A 85 3.54 -3.59 -6.64
C ASN A 85 2.35 -4.51 -6.33
N GLY A 86 1.13 -4.05 -6.62
CA GLY A 86 -0.15 -4.77 -6.50
C GLY A 86 -0.48 -5.27 -5.10
N ARG A 87 0.37 -4.98 -4.11
CA ARG A 87 0.26 -5.49 -2.75
C ARG A 87 -0.89 -4.83 -2.01
N TYR A 88 -1.11 -3.54 -2.25
CA TYR A 88 -2.23 -2.79 -1.69
C TYR A 88 -3.24 -2.44 -2.78
N ASN A 89 -4.52 -2.67 -2.49
CA ASN A 89 -5.61 -2.33 -3.40
C ASN A 89 -5.86 -0.80 -3.41
N ASP A 90 -6.79 -0.34 -4.26
CA ASP A 90 -7.07 1.11 -4.37
C ASP A 90 -7.63 1.70 -3.07
N PHE A 91 -8.42 0.95 -2.30
CA PHE A 91 -8.93 1.41 -1.02
C PHE A 91 -7.80 1.63 0.00
N GLU A 92 -6.88 0.67 0.13
CA GLU A 92 -5.69 0.78 0.97
C GLU A 92 -4.81 1.96 0.55
N ARG A 93 -4.62 2.16 -0.75
CA ARG A 93 -3.89 3.31 -1.30
C ARG A 93 -4.53 4.64 -0.89
N ARG A 94 -5.86 4.77 -1.05
CA ARG A 94 -6.62 5.96 -0.66
C ARG A 94 -6.66 6.18 0.85
N LEU A 95 -6.63 5.10 1.63
CA LEU A 95 -6.55 5.16 3.08
C LEU A 95 -5.20 5.76 3.53
N LEU A 96 -4.10 5.33 2.91
CA LEU A 96 -2.78 5.92 3.14
C LEU A 96 -2.73 7.41 2.73
N GLU A 97 -3.31 7.78 1.57
CA GLU A 97 -3.45 9.20 1.15
C GLU A 97 -4.20 10.05 2.19
N ARG A 98 -5.21 9.48 2.85
CA ARG A 98 -5.96 10.16 3.91
C ARG A 98 -5.05 10.47 5.11
N PHE A 99 -4.17 9.56 5.52
CA PHE A 99 -3.23 9.82 6.61
C PHE A 99 -2.24 10.94 6.29
N VAL A 100 -1.85 11.12 5.03
CA VAL A 100 -1.02 12.26 4.62
C VAL A 100 -1.76 13.56 4.84
N ARG A 101 -3.03 13.63 4.41
CA ARG A 101 -3.85 14.84 4.50
C ARG A 101 -4.22 15.18 5.95
N SER A 102 -4.52 14.18 6.76
CA SER A 102 -4.95 14.34 8.15
C SER A 102 -3.80 14.34 9.16
N GLY A 103 -2.58 14.03 8.72
CA GLY A 103 -1.40 13.89 9.56
C GLY A 103 -1.08 12.43 9.92
N LEU A 104 0.21 12.08 9.94
CA LEU A 104 0.69 10.71 10.12
C LEU A 104 0.38 10.10 11.50
N SER A 105 0.01 10.93 12.47
CA SER A 105 -0.43 10.53 13.82
C SER A 105 -1.95 10.46 13.96
N SER A 106 -2.71 10.74 12.90
CA SER A 106 -4.17 10.64 12.92
C SER A 106 -4.64 9.19 12.93
N SER A 107 -5.93 9.00 13.24
CA SER A 107 -6.64 7.74 13.06
C SER A 107 -7.81 7.93 12.08
N VAL A 108 -8.25 6.84 11.48
CA VAL A 108 -9.43 6.78 10.61
C VAL A 108 -10.41 5.80 11.22
N GLU A 109 -11.63 6.27 11.43
CA GLU A 109 -12.75 5.46 11.87
C GLU A 109 -13.45 4.87 10.64
N LEU A 110 -13.61 3.56 10.61
CA LEU A 110 -14.34 2.82 9.57
C LEU A 110 -15.34 1.87 10.23
N ASP A 111 -16.41 1.52 9.53
CA ASP A 111 -17.40 0.57 10.04
C ASP A 111 -16.77 -0.81 10.27
N HIS A 112 -17.05 -1.39 11.44
CA HIS A 112 -16.72 -2.77 11.75
C HIS A 112 -17.58 -3.70 10.88
N SER A 113 -16.98 -4.21 9.81
CA SER A 113 -17.62 -5.13 8.88
C SER A 113 -16.59 -6.03 8.21
N ALA A 114 -16.98 -7.27 7.91
CA ALA A 114 -16.14 -8.21 7.16
C ALA A 114 -15.68 -7.64 5.81
N THR A 115 -16.47 -6.76 5.19
CA THR A 115 -16.08 -6.08 3.95
C THR A 115 -14.89 -5.15 4.17
N VAL A 116 -14.95 -4.27 5.17
CA VAL A 116 -13.84 -3.35 5.49
C VAL A 116 -12.60 -4.12 5.88
N GLU A 117 -12.73 -5.16 6.71
CA GLU A 117 -11.62 -6.04 7.10
C GLU A 117 -10.91 -6.65 5.89
N LEU A 118 -11.67 -7.14 4.90
CA LEU A 118 -11.11 -7.66 3.65
C LEU A 118 -10.45 -6.57 2.81
N MET A 119 -11.02 -5.37 2.78
CA MET A 119 -10.50 -4.24 2.01
C MET A 119 -9.19 -3.70 2.57
N VAL A 120 -8.94 -3.75 3.89
CA VAL A 120 -7.70 -3.25 4.52
C VAL A 120 -6.68 -4.34 4.88
N ARG A 121 -6.99 -5.59 4.52
CA ARG A 121 -6.30 -6.78 5.02
C ARG A 121 -4.79 -6.75 4.79
N ASN A 122 -4.32 -6.27 3.66
CA ASN A 122 -2.90 -6.34 3.34
C ASN A 122 -2.11 -5.34 4.18
N LEU A 123 -2.61 -4.11 4.34
CA LEU A 123 -1.99 -3.10 5.22
C LEU A 123 -1.92 -3.58 6.69
N VAL A 124 -2.97 -4.22 7.18
CA VAL A 124 -2.98 -4.77 8.55
C VAL A 124 -2.03 -5.96 8.66
N ARG A 125 -2.11 -6.91 7.73
CA ARG A 125 -1.24 -8.10 7.69
C ARG A 125 0.25 -7.74 7.63
N ASP A 126 0.57 -6.68 6.91
CA ASP A 126 1.94 -6.21 6.73
C ASP A 126 2.42 -5.32 7.88
N GLY A 127 1.58 -5.12 8.90
CA GLY A 127 1.89 -4.33 10.08
C GLY A 127 2.00 -2.83 9.79
N MET A 128 1.38 -2.34 8.72
CA MET A 128 1.35 -0.91 8.36
C MET A 128 0.25 -0.17 9.12
N LEU A 129 -0.84 -0.85 9.44
CA LEU A 129 -1.94 -0.33 10.25
C LEU A 129 -2.10 -1.13 11.55
N SER A 130 -2.33 -0.42 12.64
CA SER A 130 -2.89 -0.98 13.88
C SER A 130 -4.40 -0.75 13.89
N VAL A 131 -5.14 -1.73 14.38
CA VAL A 131 -6.60 -1.66 14.55
C VAL A 131 -6.89 -1.60 16.05
N THR A 132 -7.80 -0.72 16.45
CA THR A 132 -8.33 -0.66 17.81
C THR A 132 -9.84 -0.60 17.74
N GLU A 133 -10.50 -1.43 18.53
CA GLU A 133 -11.96 -1.48 18.58
C GLU A 133 -12.51 -0.11 19.01
N GLY A 134 -13.58 0.31 18.36
CA GLY A 134 -14.27 1.55 18.66
C GLY A 134 -15.04 1.49 19.96
N ARG A 135 -15.70 2.61 20.26
CA ARG A 135 -16.33 2.86 21.56
C ARG A 135 -17.77 2.35 21.67
N THR A 136 -18.43 2.08 20.55
CA THR A 136 -19.83 1.67 20.52
C THR A 136 -19.98 0.48 19.59
N ASP A 137 -20.42 -0.65 20.15
CA ASP A 137 -20.53 -1.90 19.42
C ASP A 137 -21.95 -2.47 19.47
N MET A 138 -22.31 -3.19 18.42
CA MET A 138 -23.46 -4.07 18.41
C MET A 138 -22.96 -5.51 18.55
N GLU A 139 -23.47 -6.20 19.56
CA GLU A 139 -23.19 -7.59 19.84
C GLU A 139 -24.44 -8.44 19.67
N ARG A 140 -24.26 -9.67 19.19
CA ARG A 140 -25.24 -10.74 19.25
C ARG A 140 -24.85 -11.70 20.36
N LEU A 141 -25.66 -11.73 21.42
CA LEU A 141 -25.48 -12.66 22.54
C LEU A 141 -25.74 -14.11 22.09
N ALA A 142 -25.23 -15.08 22.84
CA ALA A 142 -25.41 -16.51 22.55
C ALA A 142 -26.88 -16.95 22.43
N ASN A 143 -27.81 -16.23 23.07
CA ASN A 143 -29.24 -16.46 23.00
C ASN A 143 -29.95 -15.76 21.81
N GLY A 144 -29.19 -15.12 20.91
CA GLY A 144 -29.69 -14.39 19.75
C GLY A 144 -30.15 -12.95 20.03
N THR A 145 -30.05 -12.47 21.28
CA THR A 145 -30.39 -11.09 21.63
C THR A 145 -29.35 -10.13 21.06
N MET A 146 -29.83 -9.00 20.51
CA MET A 146 -29.00 -7.91 20.04
C MET A 146 -28.77 -6.91 21.18
N ALA A 147 -27.51 -6.65 21.52
CA ALA A 147 -27.11 -5.69 22.54
C ALA A 147 -26.31 -4.55 21.93
N MET A 148 -26.53 -3.33 22.41
CA MET A 148 -25.67 -2.19 22.12
C MET A 148 -24.76 -1.95 23.32
N VAL A 149 -23.46 -2.05 23.11
CA VAL A 149 -22.44 -1.78 24.11
C VAL A 149 -22.05 -0.31 24.01
N LEU A 150 -22.26 0.42 25.09
CA LEU A 150 -21.92 1.84 25.20
C LEU A 150 -20.60 2.01 25.99
N PRO A 151 -19.80 3.04 25.71
CA PRO A 151 -18.45 3.22 26.29
C PRO A 151 -18.46 3.71 27.75
N PHE A 152 -19.61 3.70 28.42
CA PHE A 152 -19.74 4.13 29.81
C PHE A 152 -20.34 3.01 30.66
N THR A 153 -19.76 2.83 31.85
CA THR A 153 -20.29 1.92 32.86
C THR A 153 -21.42 2.60 33.61
N VAL A 154 -22.63 2.04 33.51
CA VAL A 154 -23.75 2.40 34.38
C VAL A 154 -23.70 1.52 35.63
N THR A 155 -23.35 2.10 36.78
CA THR A 155 -23.49 1.41 38.06
C THR A 155 -24.91 1.62 38.58
N SER A 156 -25.84 0.76 38.15
CA SER A 156 -27.16 0.64 38.79
C SER A 156 -27.33 -0.77 39.32
N SER A 157 -27.72 -0.88 40.60
CA SER A 157 -28.05 -2.15 41.27
C SER A 157 -29.23 -2.88 40.64
N ASP A 158 -30.04 -2.16 39.85
CA ASP A 158 -31.31 -2.64 39.31
C ASP A 158 -31.21 -3.05 37.84
N LEU A 159 -30.03 -2.93 37.22
CA LEU A 159 -29.80 -3.42 35.87
C LEU A 159 -29.52 -4.92 35.89
N PRO A 160 -30.20 -5.73 35.05
CA PRO A 160 -29.87 -7.13 34.90
C PRO A 160 -28.42 -7.26 34.40
N ARG A 161 -27.62 -8.08 35.09
CA ARG A 161 -26.29 -8.48 34.60
C ARG A 161 -26.49 -9.28 33.33
N ILE A 162 -26.06 -8.73 32.20
CA ILE A 162 -26.02 -9.43 30.92
C ILE A 162 -24.75 -10.27 30.90
N ASP A 163 -24.91 -11.59 30.82
CA ASP A 163 -23.80 -12.49 30.48
C ASP A 163 -23.53 -12.37 28.97
N ASN A 164 -22.44 -11.71 28.62
CA ASN A 164 -21.97 -11.58 27.24
C ASN A 164 -20.89 -12.59 26.87
N THR A 165 -20.70 -13.63 27.70
CA THR A 165 -19.77 -14.72 27.38
C THR A 165 -20.21 -15.41 26.09
N GLY A 166 -19.35 -15.35 25.06
CA GLY A 166 -19.67 -15.90 23.74
C GLY A 166 -20.54 -14.99 22.86
N ALA A 167 -20.69 -13.71 23.22
CA ALA A 167 -21.27 -12.72 22.32
C ALA A 167 -20.37 -12.48 21.11
N GLU A 168 -20.99 -12.34 19.94
CA GLU A 168 -20.31 -12.04 18.69
C GLU A 168 -20.53 -10.58 18.34
N ARG A 169 -19.44 -9.84 18.11
CA ARG A 169 -19.51 -8.48 17.59
C ARG A 169 -19.95 -8.51 16.13
N ILE A 170 -21.00 -7.76 15.81
CA ILE A 170 -21.69 -7.80 14.50
C ILE A 170 -21.84 -6.42 13.87
N GLY A 171 -21.40 -5.37 14.56
CA GLY A 171 -21.40 -4.00 14.08
C GLY A 171 -20.73 -3.07 15.09
N GLY A 172 -20.40 -1.87 14.64
CA GLY A 172 -19.63 -0.89 15.39
C GLY A 172 -18.66 -0.17 14.48
N THR A 173 -17.64 0.44 15.05
CA THR A 173 -16.58 1.13 14.29
C THR A 173 -15.23 0.65 14.77
N ASP A 174 -14.24 0.61 13.90
CA ASP A 174 -12.84 0.35 14.24
C ASP A 174 -11.98 1.57 13.90
N HIS A 175 -10.99 1.83 14.75
CA HIS A 175 -10.01 2.87 14.54
C HIS A 175 -8.74 2.27 13.94
N TYR A 176 -8.39 2.75 12.75
CA TYR A 176 -7.16 2.40 12.05
C TYR A 176 -6.16 3.53 12.21
N ALA A 177 -4.93 3.21 12.62
CA ALA A 177 -3.84 4.17 12.72
C ALA A 177 -2.57 3.61 12.08
N LEU A 178 -1.72 4.48 11.52
CA LEU A 178 -0.42 4.07 11.03
C LEU A 178 0.45 3.57 12.17
N THR A 179 1.07 2.41 11.98
CA THR A 179 2.19 1.97 12.82
C THR A 179 3.43 2.81 12.51
N GLU A 180 4.52 2.58 13.23
CA GLU A 180 5.80 3.21 12.89
C GLU A 180 6.27 2.83 11.47
N ALA A 181 6.13 1.55 11.10
CA ALA A 181 6.44 1.09 9.74
C ALA A 181 5.55 1.78 8.69
N GLY A 182 4.25 1.92 8.98
CA GLY A 182 3.31 2.63 8.12
C GLY A 182 3.68 4.11 7.95
N ARG A 183 4.06 4.80 9.02
CA ARG A 183 4.49 6.21 8.95
C ARG A 183 5.74 6.39 8.10
N GLN A 184 6.74 5.53 8.29
CA GLN A 184 7.97 5.57 7.49
C GLN A 184 7.69 5.30 6.01
N LEU A 185 6.79 4.37 5.70
CA LEU A 185 6.34 4.09 4.34
C LEU A 185 5.73 5.34 3.70
N VAL A 186 4.74 5.95 4.38
CA VAL A 186 4.02 7.12 3.89
C VAL A 186 4.94 8.34 3.77
N ALA A 187 5.84 8.56 4.73
CA ALA A 187 6.82 9.65 4.68
C ALA A 187 7.76 9.53 3.48
N ARG A 188 8.24 8.32 3.15
CA ARG A 188 9.04 8.08 1.93
C ARG A 188 8.21 8.24 0.65
N TRP A 189 6.94 7.85 0.69
CA TRP A 189 6.07 7.83 -0.48
C TRP A 189 5.53 9.22 -0.88
N PHE A 190 5.14 10.05 0.09
CA PHE A 190 4.63 11.42 -0.16
C PHE A 190 5.64 12.53 0.12
N GLY A 191 6.80 12.20 0.70
CA GLY A 191 7.93 13.13 0.81
C GLY A 191 8.73 13.28 -0.49
N ALA A 192 8.43 12.48 -1.52
CA ALA A 192 8.88 12.75 -2.88
C ALA A 192 8.08 13.94 -3.43
N GLU A 193 8.71 15.10 -3.53
CA GLU A 193 8.06 16.30 -4.06
C GLU A 193 7.49 16.01 -5.46
N PRO A 194 6.20 16.31 -5.72
CA PRO A 194 5.69 16.29 -7.07
C PRO A 194 6.45 17.36 -7.85
N ILE A 195 6.97 17.00 -9.03
CA ILE A 195 7.38 18.01 -10.00
C ILE A 195 6.09 18.73 -10.38
N LEU A 196 5.81 19.86 -9.71
CA LEU A 196 4.93 20.87 -10.23
C LEU A 196 5.51 21.20 -11.59
N GLY A 197 4.83 20.77 -12.65
CA GLY A 197 5.12 21.24 -13.98
C GLY A 197 5.02 22.75 -13.91
N GLU A 198 6.15 23.44 -14.03
CA GLU A 198 6.14 24.84 -14.38
C GLU A 198 5.49 24.93 -15.76
N VAL A 199 4.18 25.21 -15.73
CA VAL A 199 3.47 25.76 -16.88
C VAL A 199 3.79 27.25 -16.83
N GLY A 200 4.79 27.65 -17.61
CA GLY A 200 5.26 29.02 -17.74
C GLY A 200 6.48 29.10 -18.65
#